data_AF-U3U0G8-F1
#
_entry.id   AF-U3U0G8-F1
#
_cell.length_a   1.000
_cell.length_b   1.000
_cell.length_c   1.000
_cell.angle_alpha   90.00
_cell.angle_beta   90.00
_cell.angle_gamma   90.00
#
_symmetry.space_group_name_H-M   'P 1'
#
loop_
_entity.id
_entity.type
_entity.pdbx_description
1 polymer ?
#
loop_
_entity_poly.entity_id
_entity_poly.type
_entity_poly.pdbx_seq_one_letter_code
_entity_poly.pdbx_strand_id
1 'polypeptide(L)'
;MINEMMKVPDGATVAAMLRLEQILGRRPGASTGTNFWGMLQVAKRLRAQGQSAALVTLLCDSGERYPDTYYNPQWVAEQIGDIQAWQRELQ
;
A
#
# COMPACT_ATOMS: atom_id res chain seq x y z
N MET A 1 7.00 8.48 -21.00
CA MET A 1 8.12 8.95 -20.17
C MET A 1 7.86 8.52 -18.73
N ILE A 2 8.92 8.16 -17.99
CA ILE A 2 8.89 7.86 -16.55
C ILE A 2 9.67 8.97 -15.85
N ASN A 3 9.10 9.58 -14.81
CA ASN A 3 9.73 10.69 -14.07
C ASN A 3 10.49 10.23 -12.82
N GLU A 4 10.04 9.15 -12.19
CA GLU A 4 10.58 8.66 -10.91
C GLU A 4 10.38 7.15 -10.82
N MET A 5 11.28 6.48 -10.10
CA MET A 5 11.16 5.08 -9.73
C MET A 5 11.27 4.97 -8.21
N MET A 6 10.35 4.24 -7.59
CA MET A 6 10.32 4.04 -6.14
C MET A 6 10.40 2.55 -5.83
N LYS A 7 11.36 2.16 -4.99
CA LYS A 7 11.39 0.82 -4.40
C LYS A 7 10.55 0.84 -3.12
N VAL A 8 9.50 0.03 -3.07
CA VAL A 8 8.60 -0.07 -1.91
C VAL A 8 8.96 -1.31 -1.11
N PRO A 9 9.22 -1.20 0.21
CA PRO A 9 9.42 -2.35 1.07
C PRO A 9 8.17 -3.24 1.15
N ASP A 10 8.34 -4.56 1.26
CA ASP A 10 7.21 -5.49 1.28
C ASP A 10 6.26 -5.24 2.47
N GLY A 11 6.81 -4.90 3.63
CA GLY A 11 6.01 -4.53 4.80
C GLY A 11 5.13 -3.28 4.56
N ALA A 12 5.64 -2.31 3.80
CA ALA A 12 4.89 -1.12 3.42
C ALA A 12 3.77 -1.46 2.41
N THR A 13 4.08 -2.34 1.45
CA THR A 13 3.10 -2.88 0.50
C THR A 13 1.93 -3.55 1.24
N VAL A 14 2.21 -4.45 2.19
CA VAL A 14 1.17 -5.17 2.94
C VAL A 14 0.38 -4.22 3.84
N ALA A 15 1.06 -3.33 4.59
CA ALA A 15 0.38 -2.36 5.43
C ALA A 15 -0.56 -1.43 4.64
N ALA A 16 -0.11 -0.95 3.46
CA ALA A 16 -0.92 -0.13 2.56
C ALA A 16 -2.10 -0.90 1.98
N MET A 17 -1.91 -2.16 1.59
CA MET A 17 -2.97 -3.04 1.09
C MET A 17 -4.06 -3.22 2.13
N LEU A 18 -3.69 -3.57 3.37
CA LEU A 18 -4.63 -3.78 4.48
C LEU A 18 -5.34 -2.47 4.87
N ARG A 19 -4.63 -1.33 4.85
CA ARG A 19 -5.26 -0.02 5.08
C ARG A 19 -6.28 0.31 3.99
N LEU A 20 -5.95 0.00 2.73
CA LEU A 20 -6.82 0.30 1.61
C LEU A 20 -8.10 -0.57 1.63
N GLU A 21 -8.01 -1.82 2.07
CA GLU A 21 -9.18 -2.68 2.31
C GLU A 21 -10.19 -1.99 3.25
N GLN A 22 -9.71 -1.40 4.36
CA GLN A 22 -10.57 -0.69 5.32
C GLN A 22 -11.28 0.52 4.72
N ILE A 23 -10.65 1.19 3.74
CA ILE A 23 -11.21 2.37 3.07
C ILE A 23 -12.22 1.95 2.00
N LEU A 24 -11.92 0.91 1.22
CA LEU A 24 -12.74 0.49 0.07
C LEU A 24 -13.85 -0.49 0.43
N GLY A 25 -13.76 -1.18 1.57
CA GLY A 25 -14.68 -2.26 1.95
C GLY A 25 -14.55 -3.52 1.08
N ARG A 26 -13.43 -3.67 0.36
CA ARG A 26 -13.12 -4.86 -0.45
C ARG A 26 -11.62 -5.12 -0.46
N ARG A 27 -11.23 -6.38 -0.68
CA ARG A 27 -9.83 -6.83 -0.65
C ARG A 27 -9.09 -6.52 -1.96
N PRO A 28 -8.08 -5.64 -1.98
CA PRO A 28 -7.18 -5.50 -3.13
C PRO A 28 -6.02 -6.53 -3.09
N GLY A 29 -5.38 -6.78 -4.24
CA GLY A 29 -4.11 -7.52 -4.28
C GLY A 29 -2.90 -6.70 -3.80
N ALA A 30 -1.79 -7.37 -3.48
CA ALA A 30 -0.59 -6.73 -2.92
C ALA A 30 0.00 -5.65 -3.83
N SER A 31 0.00 -5.84 -5.16
CA SER A 31 0.49 -4.84 -6.12
C SER A 31 -0.27 -3.51 -6.02
N THR A 32 -1.57 -3.56 -5.67
CA THR A 32 -2.37 -2.37 -5.39
C THR A 32 -1.91 -1.68 -4.12
N GLY A 33 -1.48 -2.44 -3.10
CA GLY A 33 -0.83 -1.89 -1.90
C GLY A 33 0.45 -1.13 -2.24
N THR A 34 1.31 -1.67 -3.11
CA THR A 34 2.53 -0.99 -3.60
C THR A 34 2.18 0.33 -4.29
N ASN A 35 1.21 0.28 -5.20
CA ASN A 35 0.69 1.43 -5.94
C ASN A 35 0.12 2.51 -5.00
N PHE A 36 -0.63 2.10 -3.99
CA PHE A 36 -1.24 2.99 -3.02
C PHE A 36 -0.20 3.64 -2.11
N TRP A 37 0.79 2.87 -1.64
CA TRP A 37 1.92 3.41 -0.87
C TRP A 37 2.67 4.49 -1.66
N GLY A 38 3.05 4.20 -2.91
CA GLY A 38 3.75 5.17 -3.76
C GLY A 38 2.94 6.46 -3.97
N MET A 39 1.63 6.32 -4.21
CA MET A 39 0.72 7.46 -4.33
C MET A 39 0.67 8.31 -3.05
N LEU A 40 0.65 7.69 -1.86
CA LEU A 40 0.67 8.41 -0.57
C LEU A 40 1.99 9.14 -0.35
N GLN A 41 3.13 8.58 -0.76
CA GLN A 41 4.41 9.27 -0.66
C GLN A 41 4.46 10.52 -1.57
N VAL A 42 3.92 10.41 -2.78
CA VAL A 42 3.75 11.58 -3.68
C VAL A 42 2.82 12.61 -3.04
N ALA A 43 1.68 12.18 -2.48
CA ALA A 43 0.74 13.07 -1.79
C ALA A 43 1.39 13.82 -0.61
N LYS A 44 2.17 13.12 0.21
CA LYS A 44 2.91 13.70 1.35
C LYS A 44 3.89 14.77 0.87
N ARG A 45 4.64 14.50 -0.21
CA ARG A 45 5.59 15.46 -0.82
C ARG A 45 4.87 16.71 -1.36
N LEU A 46 3.80 16.53 -2.13
CA LEU A 46 3.02 17.65 -2.66
C LEU A 46 2.44 18.52 -1.55
N ARG A 47 1.90 17.88 -0.50
CA ARG A 47 1.38 18.58 0.69
C ARG A 47 2.47 19.38 1.39
N ALA A 48 3.67 18.82 1.56
CA ALA A 48 4.81 19.53 2.16
C ALA A 48 5.27 20.74 1.31
N GLN A 49 4.99 20.73 0.01
CA GLN A 49 5.27 21.82 -0.92
C GLN A 49 4.11 22.82 -1.06
N GLY A 50 3.01 22.63 -0.31
CA GLY A 50 1.81 23.48 -0.43
C GLY A 50 1.07 23.31 -1.75
N GLN A 51 1.28 22.20 -2.46
CA GLN A 51 0.67 21.92 -3.75
C GLN A 51 -0.55 21.01 -3.62
N SER A 52 -1.58 21.29 -4.40
CA SER A 52 -2.74 20.43 -4.58
C SER A 52 -2.70 19.80 -5.96
N ALA A 53 -2.98 18.50 -6.05
CA ALA A 53 -3.04 17.77 -7.30
C ALA A 53 -4.04 16.61 -7.22
N ALA A 54 -4.56 16.18 -8.37
CA ALA A 54 -5.27 14.92 -8.48
C ALA A 54 -4.27 13.78 -8.63
N LEU A 55 -4.40 12.75 -7.79
CA LEU A 55 -3.59 11.53 -7.85
C LEU A 55 -4.45 10.37 -8.31
N VAL A 56 -3.92 9.59 -9.24
CA VAL A 56 -4.61 8.42 -9.81
C VAL A 56 -3.64 7.24 -9.75
N THR A 57 -4.17 6.08 -9.37
CA THR A 57 -3.43 4.82 -9.37
C THR A 57 -4.34 3.66 -9.80
N LEU A 58 -3.75 2.49 -10.02
CA LEU A 58 -4.45 1.31 -10.54
C LEU A 58 -4.70 0.29 -9.42
N LEU A 59 -5.94 -0.22 -9.38
CA LEU A 59 -6.32 -1.44 -8.65
C LEU A 59 -6.19 -2.60 -9.64
N CYS A 60 -5.21 -3.48 -9.42
CA CYS A 60 -4.81 -4.46 -10.42
C CYS A 60 -5.69 -5.71 -10.40
N ASP A 61 -5.78 -6.36 -9.25
CA ASP A 61 -6.47 -7.63 -9.06
C ASP A 61 -7.16 -7.69 -7.68
N SER A 62 -8.08 -8.65 -7.56
CA SER A 62 -8.79 -8.90 -6.31
C SER A 62 -7.90 -9.65 -5.32
N GLY A 63 -7.95 -9.23 -4.06
CA GLY A 63 -7.28 -9.87 -2.93
C GLY A 63 -7.86 -11.25 -2.58
N GLU A 64 -9.05 -11.60 -3.08
CA GLU A 64 -9.67 -12.92 -2.89
C GLU A 64 -8.86 -14.08 -3.46
N ARG A 65 -7.84 -13.79 -4.29
CA ARG A 65 -6.89 -14.79 -4.81
C ARG A 65 -5.80 -15.16 -3.80
N TYR A 66 -5.68 -14.41 -2.71
CA TYR A 66 -4.59 -14.52 -1.73
C TYR A 66 -5.10 -14.66 -0.28
N PRO A 67 -6.12 -15.51 -0.01
CA PRO A 67 -6.75 -15.56 1.31
C PRO A 67 -5.78 -16.05 2.40
N ASP A 68 -4.89 -16.97 2.06
CA ASP A 68 -4.00 -17.63 3.02
C ASP A 68 -2.63 -16.97 3.17
N THR A 69 -2.37 -15.87 2.44
CA THR A 69 -1.08 -15.16 2.45
C THR A 69 -1.19 -13.76 3.05
N TYR A 70 -1.33 -12.72 2.23
CA TYR A 70 -1.22 -11.32 2.67
C TYR A 70 -2.30 -10.90 3.70
N TYR A 71 -3.44 -11.58 3.72
CA TYR A 71 -4.53 -11.36 4.68
C TYR A 71 -4.43 -12.24 5.93
N ASN A 72 -3.47 -13.17 5.99
CA ASN A 72 -3.21 -14.02 7.13
C ASN A 72 -2.09 -13.39 8.00
N PRO A 73 -2.39 -12.88 9.21
CA PRO A 73 -1.40 -12.23 10.05
C PRO A 73 -0.21 -13.12 10.42
N GLN A 74 -0.44 -14.43 10.58
CA GLN A 74 0.61 -15.39 10.89
C GLN A 74 1.58 -15.53 9.71
N TRP A 75 1.04 -15.67 8.50
CA TRP A 75 1.85 -15.75 7.28
C TRP A 75 2.67 -14.47 7.07
N VAL A 76 2.05 -13.30 7.31
CA VAL A 76 2.75 -12.01 7.21
C VAL A 76 3.90 -11.93 8.22
N ALA A 77 3.68 -12.32 9.48
CA ALA A 77 4.72 -12.32 10.49
C ALA A 77 5.89 -13.25 10.13
N GLU A 78 5.60 -14.41 9.54
CA GLU A 78 6.62 -15.40 9.15
C GLU A 78 7.39 -15.03 7.89
N GLN A 79 6.73 -14.47 6.86
CA GLN A 79 7.32 -14.24 5.53
C GLN A 79 7.77 -12.80 5.29
N ILE A 80 7.08 -11.83 5.91
CA ILE A 80 7.32 -10.38 5.70
C ILE A 80 7.92 -9.72 6.95
N GLY A 81 7.55 -10.21 8.14
CA GLY A 81 7.98 -9.67 9.42
C GLY A 81 7.03 -8.63 10.00
N ASP A 82 7.52 -7.80 10.92
CA ASP A 82 6.72 -6.77 11.59
C ASP A 82 6.37 -5.61 10.65
N ILE A 83 5.07 -5.33 10.54
CA ILE A 83 4.53 -4.24 9.72
C ILE A 83 3.96 -3.06 10.52
N GLN A 84 4.05 -3.08 11.85
CA GLN A 84 3.45 -2.04 12.71
C GLN A 84 4.03 -0.64 12.48
N ALA A 85 5.32 -0.54 12.14
CA ALA A 85 5.94 0.74 11.79
C ALA A 85 5.28 1.36 10.54
N TRP A 86 5.04 0.54 9.52
CA TRP A 86 4.40 0.97 8.27
C TRP A 86 2.93 1.33 8.47
N GLN A 87 2.21 0.58 9.32
CA GLN A 87 0.81 0.88 9.64
C GLN A 87 0.67 2.23 10.36
N ARG A 88 1.59 2.57 11.27
CA ARG A 88 1.60 3.87 11.96
C ARG A 88 1.83 5.04 11.00
N GLU A 89 2.62 4.84 9.95
CA GLU A 89 2.86 5.87 8.94
C GLU A 89 1.63 6.19 8.06
N LEU A 90 0.64 5.30 8.06
CA LEU A 90 -0.60 5.39 7.28
C LEU A 90 -1.80 5.95 8.07
N GLN A 91 -1.60 6.29 9.35
CA GLN A 91 -2.56 7.01 10.17
C GLN A 91 -2.53 8.51 9.85
#